data_AF-A0A7C1SEN7-F1
#
_entry.id   AF-A0A7C1SEN7-F1
#
_cell.length_a   1.000
_cell.length_b   1.000
_cell.length_c   1.000
_cell.angle_alpha   90.00
_cell.angle_beta   90.00
_cell.angle_gamma   90.00
#
_symmetry.space_group_name_H-M   'P 1'
#
loop_
_entity.id
_entity.type
_entity.pdbx_description
1 polymer ?
#
loop_
_entity_poly.entity_id
_entity_poly.type
_entity_poly.pdbx_seq_one_letter_code
_entity_poly.pdbx_strand_id
1 'polypeptide(L)' 'VRAGRGKMRGRKYRKPKSLLIVSEEGSIHKSARNLPGVDIVTPEQLNIEHLAPGGVAGRLTLITLSALKYLEEKRWTLTR' A
#
# COMPACT_ATOMS: atom_id res chain seq x y z
N VAL A 1 -12.12 -15.36 11.58
CA VAL A 1 -11.52 -15.00 12.90
C VAL A 1 -10.23 -15.79 13.09
N ARG A 2 -9.13 -15.18 13.55
CA ARG A 2 -7.80 -15.81 13.64
C ARG A 2 -7.79 -16.94 14.69
N ALA A 3 -7.13 -18.06 14.35
CA ALA A 3 -6.92 -19.19 15.24
C ALA A 3 -5.81 -18.91 16.27
N GLY A 4 -5.85 -19.62 17.40
CA GLY A 4 -4.81 -19.58 18.45
C GLY A 4 -4.84 -18.34 19.34
N ARG A 5 -3.80 -18.22 20.19
CA ARG A 5 -3.70 -17.18 21.24
C ARG A 5 -3.62 -15.75 20.71
N GLY A 6 -3.28 -15.55 19.43
CA GLY A 6 -3.26 -14.23 18.80
C GLY A 6 -4.61 -13.51 18.82
N LYS A 7 -5.73 -14.27 18.88
CA LYS A 7 -7.08 -13.71 19.06
C LYS A 7 -7.20 -12.90 20.35
N MET A 8 -6.60 -13.37 21.45
CA MET A 8 -6.67 -12.72 22.76
C MET A 8 -5.71 -11.52 22.89
N ARG A 9 -4.73 -11.40 21.99
CA ARG A 9 -3.73 -10.32 21.98
C ARG A 9 -4.07 -9.20 21.00
N GLY A 10 -5.35 -8.91 20.79
CA GLY A 10 -5.82 -7.84 19.90
C GLY A 10 -5.73 -8.10 18.38
N ARG A 11 -5.20 -9.26 17.94
CA ARG A 11 -5.04 -9.61 16.50
C ARG A 11 -6.13 -10.59 16.04
N LYS A 12 -7.39 -10.31 16.40
CA LYS A 12 -8.54 -11.21 16.21
C LYS A 12 -8.93 -11.45 14.75
N TYR A 13 -8.67 -10.50 13.86
CA TYR A 13 -9.04 -10.59 12.44
C TYR A 13 -7.80 -10.56 11.54
N ARG A 14 -7.80 -11.39 10.49
CA ARG A 14 -6.86 -11.30 9.38
C ARG A 14 -7.63 -10.64 8.24
N LYS A 15 -7.15 -9.47 7.79
CA LYS A 15 -7.68 -8.81 6.60
C LYS A 15 -6.83 -9.24 5.40
N PRO A 16 -7.42 -9.73 4.29
CA PRO A 16 -6.68 -9.96 3.07
C PRO A 16 -6.18 -8.61 2.51
N LYS A 17 -5.05 -8.65 1.80
CA LYS A 17 -4.51 -7.50 1.07
C LYS A 17 -5.06 -7.56 -0.35
N SER A 18 -5.72 -6.49 -0.78
CA SER A 18 -6.27 -6.36 -2.12
C SER A 18 -5.46 -5.31 -2.88
N LEU A 19 -6.09 -4.22 -3.26
CA LEU A 19 -5.55 -3.18 -4.11
C LEU A 19 -4.57 -2.28 -3.33
N LEU A 20 -3.56 -1.78 -4.03
CA LEU A 20 -2.67 -0.72 -3.56
C LEU A 20 -2.97 0.55 -4.37
N ILE A 21 -3.17 1.68 -3.70
CA ILE A 21 -3.30 2.99 -4.34
C ILE A 21 -2.05 3.80 -4.02
N VAL A 22 -1.36 4.28 -5.05
CA VAL A 22 -0.24 5.21 -4.91
C VAL A 22 -0.70 6.57 -5.39
N SER A 23 -0.76 7.52 -4.47
CA SER A 23 -1.25 8.87 -4.72
C SER A 23 -0.57 9.85 -3.77
N GLU A 24 -0.38 11.09 -4.22
CA GLU A 24 -0.08 12.22 -3.34
C GLU A 24 -1.17 12.40 -2.27
N GLU A 25 -0.83 13.12 -1.21
CA GLU A 25 -1.76 13.39 -0.11
C GLU A 25 -3.01 14.17 -0.56
N GLY A 26 -4.18 13.81 -0.03
CA GLY A 26 -5.43 14.43 -0.42
C GLY A 26 -6.69 13.74 0.09
N SER A 27 -7.84 14.11 -0.47
CA SER A 27 -9.16 13.58 -0.10
C SER A 27 -9.27 12.06 -0.28
N ILE A 28 -8.61 11.50 -1.30
CA ILE A 28 -8.59 10.07 -1.59
C ILE A 28 -8.03 9.23 -0.43
N HIS A 29 -7.09 9.77 0.36
CA HIS A 29 -6.55 9.09 1.54
C HIS A 29 -7.59 8.89 2.62
N LYS A 30 -8.51 9.84 2.79
CA LYS A 30 -9.58 9.72 3.78
C LYS A 30 -10.61 8.67 3.33
N SER A 31 -11.00 8.70 2.06
CA SER A 31 -11.99 7.78 1.50
C SER A 31 -11.47 6.34 1.40
N ALA A 32 -10.24 6.16 0.90
CA ALA A 32 -9.66 4.84 0.67
C ALA A 32 -9.33 4.09 1.97
N ARG A 33 -8.98 4.79 3.06
CA ARG A 33 -8.62 4.16 4.35
C ARG A 33 -9.76 3.37 5.00
N ASN A 34 -11.01 3.66 4.66
CA ASN A 34 -12.16 2.91 5.17
C ASN A 34 -12.43 1.61 4.38
N LEU A 35 -11.82 1.45 3.21
CA LEU A 35 -12.04 0.27 2.37
C LEU A 35 -11.26 -0.94 2.92
N PRO A 36 -11.92 -2.08 3.17
CA PRO A 36 -11.26 -3.25 3.72
C PRO A 36 -10.26 -3.86 2.72
N GLY A 37 -8.99 -3.97 3.14
CA GLY A 37 -7.94 -4.63 2.37
C GLY A 37 -7.23 -3.74 1.34
N VAL A 38 -7.75 -2.54 1.12
CA VAL A 38 -7.10 -1.51 0.29
C VAL A 38 -6.08 -0.76 1.14
N ASP A 39 -4.87 -0.62 0.63
CA ASP A 39 -3.88 0.29 1.22
C ASP A 39 -3.69 1.49 0.30
N ILE A 40 -3.49 2.66 0.88
CA ILE A 40 -3.12 3.87 0.16
C ILE A 40 -1.80 4.40 0.74
N VAL A 41 -0.87 4.76 -0.14
CA VAL A 41 0.48 5.21 0.21
C VAL A 41 0.90 6.36 -0.68
N THR A 42 1.74 7.24 -0.15
CA THR A 42 2.41 8.28 -0.95
C THR A 42 3.59 7.65 -1.72
N PRO A 43 3.99 8.22 -2.88
CA PRO A 43 5.13 7.71 -3.64
C PRO A 43 6.44 7.75 -2.84
N GLU A 44 6.54 8.66 -1.86
CA GLU A 44 7.69 8.78 -0.95
C GLU A 44 7.81 7.62 0.03
N GLN A 45 6.67 7.12 0.53
CA GLN A 45 6.59 6.07 1.54
C GLN A 45 6.41 4.67 0.94
N LEU A 46 6.41 4.56 -0.39
CA LEU A 46 6.24 3.29 -1.08
C LEU A 46 7.40 2.33 -0.73
N ASN A 47 7.05 1.13 -0.28
CA ASN A 47 8.01 0.11 0.19
C ASN A 47 7.70 -1.28 -0.40
N ILE A 48 8.63 -2.22 -0.17
CA ILE A 48 8.52 -3.59 -0.67
C ILE A 48 7.33 -4.34 -0.06
N GLU A 49 6.99 -4.10 1.21
CA GLU A 49 5.87 -4.78 1.88
C GLU A 49 4.51 -4.37 1.31
N HIS A 50 4.41 -3.16 0.78
CA HIS A 50 3.22 -2.67 0.08
C HIS A 50 3.04 -3.37 -1.26
N LEU A 51 4.13 -3.52 -2.04
CA LEU A 51 4.11 -4.13 -3.38
C LEU A 51 4.06 -5.66 -3.35
N ALA A 52 4.71 -6.28 -2.38
CA ALA A 52 4.86 -7.72 -2.25
C ALA A 52 4.50 -8.20 -0.83
N PRO A 53 3.22 -8.12 -0.42
CA PRO A 53 2.81 -8.54 0.92
C PRO A 53 3.06 -10.05 1.11
N GLY A 54 3.91 -10.39 2.08
CA GLY A 54 4.33 -11.77 2.33
C GLY A 54 5.35 -12.31 1.32
N GLY A 55 6.03 -11.43 0.57
CA GLY A 55 7.08 -11.80 -0.38
C GLY A 55 6.58 -12.25 -1.76
N VAL A 56 5.28 -12.19 -2.02
CA VAL A 56 4.69 -12.51 -3.33
C VAL A 56 4.55 -11.22 -4.14
N ALA A 57 5.29 -11.12 -5.24
CA ALA A 57 5.22 -9.97 -6.14
C ALA A 57 3.91 -9.94 -6.95
N GLY A 58 3.58 -8.77 -7.51
CA GLY A 58 2.44 -8.62 -8.42
C GLY A 58 1.14 -8.22 -7.74
N ARG A 59 1.19 -7.36 -6.72
CA ARG A 59 -0.03 -6.75 -6.16
C ARG A 59 -0.66 -5.78 -7.16
N LEU A 60 -1.97 -5.88 -7.35
CA LEU A 60 -2.73 -4.94 -8.19
C LEU A 60 -2.58 -3.51 -7.63
N THR A 61 -1.96 -2.64 -8.42
CA THR A 61 -1.57 -1.30 -8.00
C THR A 61 -2.14 -0.25 -8.94
N LEU A 62 -2.85 0.73 -8.39
CA LEU A 62 -3.30 1.93 -9.08
C LEU A 62 -2.37 3.08 -8.74
N ILE A 63 -1.82 3.74 -9.76
CA ILE A 63 -0.88 4.85 -9.59
C ILE A 63 -1.49 6.07 -10.25
N THR A 64 -1.59 7.18 -9.51
CA THR A 64 -2.02 8.46 -10.10
C THR A 64 -0.94 9.02 -11.02
N LEU A 65 -1.34 9.82 -12.01
CA LEU A 65 -0.40 10.41 -12.96
C LEU A 65 0.66 11.29 -12.27
N SER A 66 0.29 12.03 -11.23
CA SER A 66 1.25 12.84 -10.46
C SER A 66 2.25 11.97 -9.70
N ALA A 67 1.78 10.92 -9.02
CA ALA A 67 2.66 9.99 -8.32
C ALA A 67 3.61 9.25 -9.28
N LEU A 68 3.15 8.91 -10.49
CA LEU A 68 4.00 8.29 -11.51
C LEU A 68 5.14 9.22 -11.94
N LYS A 69 4.83 10.50 -12.19
CA LYS A 69 5.83 11.52 -12.54
C LYS A 69 6.87 11.72 -11.44
N TYR A 70 6.43 11.76 -10.17
CA TYR A 70 7.33 11.85 -9.03
C TYR A 70 8.31 10.66 -8.98
N LEU A 71 7.81 9.44 -9.20
CA LEU A 71 8.64 8.23 -9.21
C LEU A 71 9.63 8.22 -10.38
N GLU A 72 9.23 8.73 -11.54
CA GLU A 72 10.10 8.87 -12.71
C GLU A 72 11.27 9.83 -12.44
N GLU A 73 10.99 11.00 -11.87
CA GLU A 73 12.01 11.99 -11.50
C GLU A 73 13.00 11.42 -10.48
N LYS A 74 12.49 10.75 -9.44
CA LYS A 74 13.32 10.12 -8.39
C LYS A 74 14.18 8.97 -8.92
N ARG A 75 13.71 8.24 -9.93
CA ARG A 75 14.49 7.15 -10.56
C ARG A 75 15.71 7.71 -11.31
N TRP A 76 15.54 8.87 -11.95
CA TRP A 76 16.61 9.48 -12.75
C TRP A 76 17.77 10.00 -11.89
N THR A 77 17.48 10.50 -10.68
CA THR A 77 18.51 11.02 -9.76
C THR A 77 19.36 9.93 -9.11
N LEU A 78 18.85 8.70 -8.97
CA LEU A 78 19.57 7.57 -8.36
C LEU A 78 20.47 6.78 -9.33
N THR A 79 20.38 7.05 -10.64
CA THR A 79 21.12 6.33 -11.69
C THR A 79 22.21 7.21 -12.34
N ARG A 80 22.47 8.39 -11.78
CA ARG A 80 23.60 9.27 -12.11
C ARG A 80 24.58 9.29 -10.94
#